data_AF-A0A9D7NN58-F1
#
_entry.id   AF-A0A9D7NN58-F1
#
_cell.length_a   1.000
_cell.length_b   1.000
_cell.length_c   1.000
_cell.angle_alpha   90.00
_cell.angle_beta   90.00
_cell.angle_gamma   90.00
#
_symmetry.space_group_name_H-M   'P 1'
#
loop_
_entity.id
_entity.type
_entity.pdbx_description
1 polymer ?
#
loop_
_entity_poly.entity_id
_entity_poly.type
_entity_poly.pdbx_seq_one_letter_code
_entity_poly.pdbx_strand_id
1 'polypeptide(L)'
;MEYKTLTLDEGIPLWKRIQMLHPEEPEWESLSEEVLVRLIEEFEDELSCATSAILNLGAKNPERCEQLANWLLAHPEADQWLKAAAADALENLR
;
A
#
# COMPACT_ATOMS: atom_id res chain seq x y z
N MET A 1 4.72 -33.97 9.18
CA MET A 1 5.28 -32.62 8.99
C MET A 1 4.19 -31.67 9.45
N GLU A 2 4.35 -31.10 10.64
CA GLU A 2 3.40 -30.12 11.16
C GLU A 2 3.73 -28.79 10.50
N TYR A 3 2.84 -28.30 9.64
CA TYR A 3 2.92 -26.94 9.14
C TYR A 3 2.66 -26.03 10.32
N LYS A 4 3.73 -25.45 10.86
CA LYS A 4 3.66 -24.46 11.93
C LYS A 4 2.96 -23.25 11.33
N THR A 5 1.65 -23.14 11.52
CA THR A 5 0.89 -21.94 11.18
C THR A 5 1.56 -20.81 11.93
N LEU A 6 2.28 -19.94 11.22
CA LEU A 6 2.76 -18.68 11.76
C LEU A 6 1.50 -17.84 12.00
N THR A 7 0.84 -18.05 13.14
CA THR A 7 -0.15 -17.11 13.65
C THR A 7 0.62 -15.83 13.93
N LEU A 8 0.60 -14.90 12.97
CA LEU A 8 1.07 -13.54 13.16
C LEU A 8 0.42 -13.01 14.44
N ASP A 9 1.26 -12.54 15.36
CA ASP A 9 0.83 -11.98 16.63
C ASP A 9 -0.26 -10.92 16.39
N GLU A 10 -1.38 -11.02 17.12
CA GLU A 10 -2.52 -10.09 16.99
C GLU A 10 -2.13 -8.65 17.36
N GLY A 11 -0.98 -8.45 18.02
CA GLY A 11 -0.39 -7.14 18.26
C GLY A 11 0.24 -6.49 17.02
N ILE A 12 0.43 -7.21 15.91
CA ILE A 12 0.98 -6.67 14.67
C ILE A 12 -0.13 -5.96 13.88
N PRO A 13 0.03 -4.66 13.57
CA PRO A 13 -0.94 -3.93 12.74
C PRO A 13 -1.19 -4.60 11.39
N LEU A 14 -2.42 -4.50 10.88
CA LEU A 14 -2.83 -5.19 9.66
C LEU A 14 -1.95 -4.85 8.44
N TRP A 15 -1.56 -3.58 8.26
CA TRP A 15 -0.71 -3.17 7.16
C TRP A 15 0.69 -3.83 7.20
N LYS A 16 1.29 -3.98 8.40
CA LYS A 16 2.55 -4.74 8.55
C LYS A 16 2.37 -6.20 8.19
N ARG A 17 1.25 -6.79 8.62
CA ARG A 17 0.95 -8.19 8.30
C ARG A 17 0.83 -8.40 6.79
N ILE A 18 0.22 -7.46 6.07
CA ILE A 18 0.12 -7.50 4.60
C ILE A 18 1.52 -7.51 3.97
N GLN A 19 2.41 -6.61 4.39
CA GLN A 19 3.79 -6.55 3.88
C GLN A 19 4.58 -7.83 4.21
N MET A 20 4.43 -8.36 5.43
CA MET A 20 5.10 -9.60 5.87
C MET A 20 4.63 -10.85 5.14
N LEU A 21 3.40 -10.87 4.64
CA LEU A 21 2.80 -12.00 3.93
C LEU A 21 3.00 -11.92 2.41
N HIS A 22 3.59 -10.85 1.89
CA HIS A 22 3.91 -10.74 0.47
C HIS A 22 4.73 -11.96 0.00
N PRO A 23 4.40 -12.61 -1.13
CA PRO A 23 3.53 -12.16 -2.22
C PRO A 23 2.03 -12.51 -2.11
N GLU A 24 1.53 -12.91 -0.94
CA GLU A 24 0.08 -13.10 -0.77
C GLU A 24 -0.66 -11.76 -0.85
N GLU A 25 -1.57 -11.62 -1.83
CA GLU A 25 -2.32 -10.39 -2.04
C GLU A 25 -3.58 -10.35 -1.15
N PRO A 26 -3.81 -9.27 -0.37
CA PRO A 26 -5.06 -9.06 0.34
C PRO A 26 -6.18 -8.64 -0.61
N GLU A 27 -7.42 -8.71 -0.13
CA GLU A 27 -8.56 -8.10 -0.80
C GLU A 27 -8.50 -6.57 -0.65
N TRP A 28 -7.79 -5.90 -1.57
CA TRP A 28 -7.47 -4.48 -1.52
C TRP A 28 -8.70 -3.58 -1.37
N GLU A 29 -9.79 -3.91 -2.04
CA GLU A 29 -11.05 -3.16 -1.99
C GLU A 29 -11.70 -3.20 -0.60
N SER A 30 -11.44 -4.24 0.18
CA SER A 30 -11.97 -4.39 1.54
C SER A 30 -11.15 -3.66 2.60
N LEU A 31 -9.91 -3.25 2.30
CA LEU A 31 -9.04 -2.58 3.25
C LEU A 31 -9.58 -1.19 3.60
N SER A 32 -9.33 -0.76 4.84
CA SER A 32 -9.67 0.60 5.26
C SER A 32 -8.71 1.62 4.62
N GLU A 33 -9.17 2.87 4.50
CA GLU A 33 -8.31 3.97 4.06
C GLU A 33 -7.02 4.05 4.90
N GLU A 34 -7.14 3.94 6.22
CA GLU A 34 -5.99 4.00 7.14
C GLU A 34 -4.94 2.93 6.83
N VAL A 35 -5.36 1.71 6.52
CA VAL A 35 -4.44 0.62 6.18
C VAL A 35 -3.72 0.92 4.87
N LEU A 36 -4.43 1.39 3.85
CA LEU A 36 -3.83 1.76 2.57
C LEU A 36 -2.84 2.92 2.72
N VAL A 37 -3.20 3.94 3.49
CA VAL A 37 -2.31 5.08 3.80
C VAL A 37 -1.05 4.59 4.48
N ARG A 38 -1.14 3.69 5.47
CA ARG A 38 0.05 3.14 6.15
C ARG A 38 0.93 2.32 5.24
N LEU A 39 0.36 1.52 4.33
CA LEU A 39 1.14 0.79 3.33
C LEU A 39 1.91 1.73 2.38
N ILE A 40 1.36 2.92 2.11
CA ILE A 40 2.01 3.93 1.28
C ILE A 40 3.07 4.72 2.07
N GLU A 41 2.76 5.12 3.31
CA GLU A 41 3.69 5.87 4.16
C GLU A 41 4.91 5.04 4.57
N GLU A 42 4.73 3.72 4.75
CA GLU A 42 5.77 2.78 5.15
C GLU A 42 6.18 1.87 3.98
N PHE A 43 6.24 2.45 2.77
CA PHE A 43 6.54 1.73 1.53
C PHE A 43 7.92 1.05 1.53
N GLU A 44 8.86 1.52 2.36
CA GLU A 44 10.22 1.00 2.48
C GLU A 44 10.26 -0.45 2.97
N ASP A 45 9.23 -0.87 3.73
CA ASP A 45 9.11 -2.25 4.21
C ASP A 45 8.73 -3.21 3.07
N GLU A 46 7.88 -2.79 2.13
CA GLU A 46 7.55 -3.54 0.90
C GLU A 46 6.90 -2.62 -0.17
N LEU A 47 7.68 -2.28 -1.20
CA LEU A 47 7.30 -1.37 -2.30
C LEU A 47 6.11 -1.86 -3.13
N SER A 48 5.98 -3.17 -3.29
CA SER A 48 4.90 -3.77 -4.08
C SER A 48 3.54 -3.54 -3.41
N CYS A 49 3.49 -3.61 -2.09
CA CYS A 49 2.28 -3.33 -1.32
C CYS A 49 1.89 -1.85 -1.41
N ALA A 50 2.86 -0.92 -1.37
CA ALA A 50 2.60 0.50 -1.54
C ALA A 50 2.04 0.82 -2.94
N THR A 51 2.56 0.14 -3.97
CA THR A 51 2.11 0.25 -5.36
C THR A 51 0.64 -0.14 -5.50
N SER A 52 0.24 -1.30 -4.97
CA SER A 52 -1.17 -1.71 -4.98
C SER A 52 -2.03 -0.81 -4.09
N ALA A 53 -1.50 -0.34 -2.96
CA ALA A 53 -2.25 0.51 -2.04
C ALA A 53 -2.61 1.88 -2.64
N ILE A 54 -1.68 2.55 -3.34
CA ILE A 54 -1.96 3.86 -3.94
C ILE A 54 -3.02 3.78 -5.05
N LEU A 55 -3.01 2.70 -5.84
CA LEU A 55 -4.02 2.47 -6.89
C LEU A 55 -5.43 2.25 -6.33
N ASN A 56 -5.53 1.70 -5.12
CA ASN A 56 -6.83 1.44 -4.47
C ASN A 56 -7.30 2.60 -3.57
N LEU A 57 -6.40 3.49 -3.14
CA LEU A 57 -6.75 4.60 -2.25
C LEU A 57 -7.70 5.60 -2.91
N GLY A 58 -7.54 5.85 -4.21
CA GLY A 58 -8.36 6.82 -4.96
C GLY A 58 -9.87 6.54 -4.89
N ALA A 59 -10.27 5.26 -4.86
CA ALA A 59 -11.68 4.88 -4.76
C ALA A 59 -12.29 5.19 -3.37
N LYS A 60 -11.47 5.34 -2.34
CA LYS A 60 -11.91 5.58 -0.95
C LYS A 60 -11.75 7.04 -0.55
N ASN A 61 -10.62 7.65 -0.89
CA ASN A 61 -10.33 9.02 -0.56
C ASN A 61 -9.49 9.68 -1.68
N PRO A 62 -10.15 10.30 -2.68
CA PRO A 62 -9.51 11.01 -3.78
C PRO A 62 -8.49 12.07 -3.32
N GLU A 63 -8.85 12.87 -2.31
CA GLU A 63 -8.01 13.97 -1.82
C GLU A 63 -6.72 13.44 -1.19
N ARG A 64 -6.84 12.41 -0.35
CA ARG A 64 -5.68 11.77 0.29
C ARG A 64 -4.81 11.01 -0.73
N CYS A 65 -5.44 10.38 -1.72
CA CYS A 65 -4.75 9.76 -2.85
C CYS A 65 -3.90 10.79 -3.61
N GLU A 66 -4.48 11.94 -3.96
CA GLU A 66 -3.76 13.01 -4.65
C GLU A 66 -2.55 13.51 -3.84
N GLN A 67 -2.73 13.74 -2.54
CA GLN A 67 -1.64 14.19 -1.66
C GLN A 67 -0.49 13.18 -1.60
N LEU A 68 -0.80 11.89 -1.38
CA LEU A 68 0.21 10.84 -1.26
C LEU A 68 0.87 10.52 -2.60
N ALA A 69 0.12 10.54 -3.70
CA ALA A 69 0.70 10.34 -5.02
C ALA A 69 1.70 11.46 -5.38
N ASN A 70 1.35 12.72 -5.13
CA ASN A 70 2.28 13.83 -5.32
C ASN A 70 3.52 13.72 -4.43
N TRP A 71 3.35 13.26 -3.17
CA TRP A 71 4.47 13.01 -2.27
C TRP A 71 5.39 11.90 -2.80
N LEU A 72 4.85 10.76 -3.24
CA LEU A 72 5.62 9.64 -3.82
C LEU A 72 6.42 10.06 -5.06
N LEU A 73 5.82 10.87 -5.94
CA LEU A 73 6.50 11.38 -7.13
C LEU A 73 7.74 12.22 -6.78
N ALA A 74 7.66 12.99 -5.69
CA ALA A 74 8.78 13.79 -5.18
C ALA A 74 9.74 13.01 -4.27
N HIS A 75 9.35 11.83 -3.78
CA HIS A 75 10.14 11.07 -2.81
C HIS A 75 11.39 10.47 -3.46
N PRO A 76 12.60 10.67 -2.90
CA PRO A 76 13.84 10.16 -3.51
C PRO A 76 13.93 8.64 -3.47
N GLU A 77 13.40 8.01 -2.42
CA GLU A 77 13.47 6.55 -2.20
C GLU A 77 12.34 5.77 -2.89
N ALA A 78 11.31 6.45 -3.41
CA ALA A 78 10.31 5.80 -4.22
C ALA A 78 10.92 5.41 -5.58
N ASP A 79 10.83 4.13 -5.91
CA ASP A 79 11.37 3.59 -7.15
C ASP A 79 10.53 4.02 -8.37
N GLN A 80 10.99 3.68 -9.56
CA GLN A 80 10.30 4.06 -10.80
C GLN A 80 8.89 3.46 -10.91
N TRP A 81 8.64 2.30 -10.30
CA TRP A 81 7.38 1.59 -10.41
C TRP A 81 6.32 2.18 -9.49
N LEU A 82 6.68 2.47 -8.24
CA LEU A 82 5.83 3.16 -7.29
C LEU A 82 5.49 4.57 -7.78
N LYS A 83 6.46 5.27 -8.40
CA LYS A 83 6.22 6.57 -9.03
C LYS A 83 5.28 6.48 -10.23
N ALA A 84 5.42 5.46 -11.07
CA ALA A 84 4.48 5.24 -12.17
C ALA A 84 3.06 4.98 -11.64
N ALA A 85 2.91 4.13 -10.62
CA ALA A 85 1.62 3.87 -10.00
C ALA A 85 1.01 5.10 -9.34
N ALA A 86 1.82 5.97 -8.73
CA ALA A 86 1.37 7.26 -8.21
C ALA A 86 0.87 8.20 -9.33
N ALA A 87 1.57 8.23 -10.47
CA ALA A 87 1.12 8.99 -11.63
C ALA A 87 -0.21 8.45 -12.19
N ASP A 88 -0.32 7.14 -12.36
CA ASP A 88 -1.54 6.47 -12.83
C ASP A 88 -2.72 6.74 -11.87
N ALA A 89 -2.46 6.68 -10.55
CA ALA A 89 -3.47 7.01 -9.54
C ALA A 89 -4.00 8.43 -9.71
N LEU A 90 -3.14 9.43 -9.96
CA LEU A 90 -3.55 10.82 -10.23
C LEU A 90 -4.37 10.96 -11.51
N GLU A 91 -4.03 10.22 -12.56
CA GLU A 91 -4.80 10.25 -13.81
C GLU A 91 -6.21 9.69 -13.62
N ASN A 92 -6.37 8.66 -12.79
CA ASN A 92 -7.66 8.04 -12.48
C ASN A 92 -8.58 8.89 -11.59
N LEU A 93 -8.08 9.98 -10.99
CA LEU A 93 -8.90 10.91 -10.20
C LEU A 93 -9.61 11.98 -11.04
N ARG A 94 -9.27 12.10 -12.33
CA ARG A 94 -9.78 13.14 -13.25
C ARG A 94 -11.05 12.70 -13.98
#